data_AF-A0A7T5RII6-F1
#
_entry.id   AF-A0A7T5RII6-F1
#
_cell.length_a   1.000
_cell.length_b   1.000
_cell.length_c   1.000
_cell.angle_alpha   90.00
_cell.angle_beta   90.00
_cell.angle_gamma   90.00
#
_symmetry.space_group_name_H-M   'P 1'
#
loop_
_entity.id
_entity.type
_entity.pdbx_description
1 polymer ?
#
loop_
_entity_poly.entity_id
_entity_poly.type
_entity_poly.pdbx_seq_one_letter_code
_entity_poly.pdbx_strand_id
1 'polypeptide(L)'
;MIPKKEDNHTHFLKYSILLFVSLLIFFVVLTQYIINQEKGLKEKIYPNVFLDGNNVGGKLKSEVAAEFKEKNQKLKSVDIIISYKENTIATLSAEKLNLHSNGEEIIERAYLIGRSSHGISRVYQKITSLFKLEKYNFYSQIAYDKDQVDDFINTVKDQYNKPAKNALFKFEDGKVSSFRQEEKGLKINTDKFFEDFDEAIINFNNKPTNKTIKLTADLIEPEITLKNINNFGIEELIAEGKSDYTHSIPERIHNLTLASSKFNGVLIPKDKEFSFNDVLGDVSALTGYKPAYIIKEGKTVLGDGGGVCQVSTTMFRAALNAGLPILARTAHAYRVSYYENDSKPGFDATVFSPSPDLKIKNDTPAAILIMTEIDKEKNILRFKLFGKKDGRNIEISSVKVTDEQPPPPALYQDDPTQKKGVVKQVDFPAWGALATFHYKVSKGSEITFEKEFTSYFKPWQAVYLVGTAD
;
A
#
# COMPACT_ATOMS: atom_id res chain seq x y z
N MET A 1 15.26 -101.63 8.35
CA MET A 1 14.26 -100.74 7.75
C MET A 1 14.84 -99.33 7.71
N ILE A 2 15.20 -98.83 6.53
CA ILE A 2 15.50 -97.40 6.29
C ILE A 2 14.70 -97.03 5.05
N PRO A 3 13.73 -96.09 5.12
CA PRO A 3 12.95 -95.73 3.95
C PRO A 3 13.83 -94.94 2.97
N LYS A 4 13.83 -95.34 1.70
CA LYS A 4 14.43 -94.58 0.61
C LYS A 4 13.67 -93.25 0.52
N LYS A 5 14.34 -92.17 0.87
CA LYS A 5 13.85 -90.79 0.72
C LYS A 5 13.66 -90.56 -0.78
N GLU A 6 12.43 -90.60 -1.25
CA GLU A 6 12.10 -90.24 -2.64
C GLU A 6 12.65 -88.84 -2.94
N ASP A 7 13.26 -88.72 -4.11
CA ASP A 7 14.03 -87.58 -4.59
C ASP A 7 13.09 -86.42 -4.98
N ASN A 8 12.39 -85.87 -3.99
CA ASN A 8 11.48 -84.73 -4.16
C ASN A 8 12.19 -83.47 -4.67
N HIS A 9 13.53 -83.42 -4.56
CA HIS A 9 14.34 -82.27 -4.92
C HIS A 9 14.49 -82.10 -6.44
N THR A 10 14.57 -83.20 -7.20
CA THR A 10 14.69 -83.16 -8.67
C THR A 10 13.36 -82.86 -9.35
N HIS A 11 12.25 -83.31 -8.77
CA HIS A 11 10.90 -82.92 -9.24
C HIS A 11 10.61 -81.45 -8.98
N PHE A 12 10.89 -80.94 -7.78
CA PHE A 12 10.71 -79.51 -7.45
C PHE A 12 11.48 -78.61 -8.41
N LEU A 13 12.76 -78.89 -8.65
CA LEU A 13 13.60 -78.11 -9.56
C LEU A 13 13.08 -78.11 -11.01
N LYS A 14 12.59 -79.24 -11.52
CA LYS A 14 11.97 -79.34 -12.85
C LYS A 14 10.70 -78.50 -12.97
N TYR A 15 9.82 -78.53 -11.95
CA TYR A 15 8.62 -77.71 -11.94
C TYR A 15 8.93 -76.21 -11.80
N SER A 16 9.95 -75.85 -11.00
CA SER A 16 10.42 -74.46 -10.90
C SER A 16 10.98 -73.93 -12.23
N ILE A 17 11.74 -74.75 -12.96
CA ILE A 17 12.26 -74.38 -14.28
C ILE A 17 11.13 -74.26 -15.32
N LEU A 18 10.18 -75.20 -15.34
CA LEU A 18 9.01 -75.13 -16.22
C LEU A 18 8.15 -73.89 -15.94
N LEU A 19 7.93 -73.54 -14.67
CA LEU A 19 7.23 -72.33 -14.26
C LEU A 19 7.99 -71.07 -14.72
N PHE A 20 9.31 -71.04 -14.54
CA PHE A 20 10.14 -69.92 -14.97
C PHE A 20 10.11 -69.72 -16.49
N VAL A 21 10.22 -70.80 -17.28
CA VAL A 21 10.13 -70.76 -18.74
C VAL A 21 8.73 -70.34 -19.21
N SER A 22 7.68 -70.84 -18.55
CA SER A 22 6.29 -70.42 -18.82
C SER A 22 6.09 -68.92 -18.57
N LEU A 23 6.58 -68.40 -17.44
CA LEU A 23 6.54 -66.98 -17.13
C LEU A 23 7.34 -66.17 -18.15
N LEU A 24 8.51 -66.64 -18.56
CA LEU A 24 9.34 -65.97 -19.57
C LEU A 24 8.59 -65.86 -20.91
N ILE A 25 7.99 -66.96 -21.38
CA ILE A 25 7.18 -66.97 -22.61
C ILE A 25 5.99 -66.02 -22.49
N PHE A 26 5.31 -66.03 -21.33
CA PHE A 26 4.21 -65.11 -21.07
C PHE A 26 4.66 -63.65 -21.15
N PHE A 27 5.80 -63.29 -20.54
CA PHE A 27 6.36 -61.93 -20.62
C PHE A 27 6.75 -61.55 -22.05
N VAL A 28 7.30 -62.46 -22.85
CA VAL A 28 7.63 -62.22 -24.26
C VAL A 28 6.38 -61.94 -25.08
N VAL A 29 5.34 -62.78 -24.95
CA VAL A 29 4.05 -62.60 -25.65
C VAL A 29 3.38 -61.30 -25.21
N LEU A 30 3.36 -61.01 -23.90
CA LEU A 30 2.82 -59.78 -23.34
C LEU A 30 3.55 -58.55 -23.87
N THR A 31 4.89 -58.60 -23.92
CA THR A 31 5.72 -57.52 -24.46
C THR A 31 5.43 -57.30 -25.95
N GLN A 32 5.33 -58.39 -26.72
CA GLN A 32 5.00 -58.32 -28.15
C GLN A 32 3.60 -57.74 -28.39
N TYR A 33 2.63 -58.10 -27.55
CA TYR A 33 1.28 -57.54 -27.58
C TYR A 33 1.29 -56.03 -27.29
N ILE A 34 2.01 -55.59 -26.25
CA ILE A 34 2.16 -54.16 -25.92
C ILE A 34 2.81 -53.41 -27.08
N ILE A 35 3.91 -53.90 -27.64
CA ILE A 35 4.58 -53.29 -28.80
C ILE A 35 3.63 -53.17 -29.99
N ASN A 36 2.79 -54.18 -30.24
CA ASN A 36 1.84 -54.15 -31.34
C ASN A 36 0.74 -53.11 -31.13
N GLN A 37 0.20 -53.00 -29.91
CA GLN A 37 -0.77 -51.95 -29.55
C GLN A 37 -0.16 -50.55 -29.68
N GLU A 38 1.11 -50.39 -29.32
CA GLU A 38 1.80 -49.09 -29.37
C GLU A 38 1.95 -48.53 -30.78
N LYS A 39 2.08 -49.38 -31.80
CA LYS A 39 2.13 -48.93 -33.20
C LYS A 39 0.90 -48.09 -33.58
N GLY A 40 -0.28 -48.48 -33.09
CA GLY A 40 -1.53 -47.75 -33.32
C GLY A 40 -1.71 -46.52 -32.42
N LEU A 41 -0.88 -46.36 -31.39
CA LEU A 41 -1.01 -45.30 -30.39
C LEU A 41 -0.03 -44.15 -30.58
N LYS A 42 0.83 -44.16 -31.60
CA LYS A 42 1.92 -43.17 -31.76
C LYS A 42 1.46 -41.71 -31.61
N GLU A 43 0.28 -41.35 -32.12
CA GLU A 43 -0.29 -39.98 -32.03
C GLU A 43 -1.57 -39.92 -31.17
N LYS A 44 -1.95 -41.04 -30.56
CA LYS A 44 -3.18 -41.18 -29.78
C LYS A 44 -2.90 -41.19 -28.29
N ILE A 45 -3.86 -40.71 -27.51
CA ILE A 45 -3.79 -40.81 -26.05
C ILE A 45 -3.98 -42.29 -25.67
N TYR A 46 -3.26 -42.75 -24.66
CA TYR A 46 -3.37 -44.13 -24.16
C TYR A 46 -4.80 -44.40 -23.62
N PRO A 47 -5.32 -45.64 -23.69
CA PRO A 47 -6.66 -45.96 -23.20
C PRO A 47 -6.91 -45.61 -21.72
N ASN A 48 -8.18 -45.49 -21.32
CA ASN A 48 -8.58 -45.25 -19.93
C ASN A 48 -8.06 -43.93 -19.32
N VAL A 49 -7.81 -42.93 -20.18
CA VAL A 49 -7.47 -41.56 -19.81
C VAL A 49 -8.71 -40.67 -20.02
N PHE A 50 -9.00 -39.82 -19.04
CA PHE A 50 -10.18 -38.97 -18.99
C PHE A 50 -9.78 -37.51 -18.80
N LEU A 51 -10.41 -36.62 -19.58
CA LEU A 51 -10.30 -35.17 -19.44
C LEU A 51 -11.68 -34.59 -19.11
N ASP A 52 -11.79 -33.85 -18.01
CA ASP A 52 -13.07 -33.30 -17.53
C ASP A 52 -14.18 -34.36 -17.41
N GLY A 53 -13.81 -35.59 -17.05
CA GLY A 53 -14.72 -36.74 -16.96
C GLY A 53 -15.04 -37.43 -18.31
N ASN A 54 -14.62 -36.87 -19.44
CA ASN A 54 -14.81 -37.46 -20.76
C ASN A 54 -13.67 -38.41 -21.12
N ASN A 55 -13.97 -39.61 -21.61
CA ASN A 55 -12.94 -40.56 -22.05
C ASN A 55 -12.28 -40.07 -23.35
N VAL A 56 -10.99 -39.77 -23.28
CA VAL A 56 -10.17 -39.36 -24.44
C VAL A 56 -9.19 -40.44 -24.88
N GLY A 57 -9.12 -41.55 -24.14
CA GLY A 57 -8.22 -42.65 -24.45
C GLY A 57 -8.53 -43.27 -25.80
N GLY A 58 -7.52 -43.40 -26.66
CA GLY A 58 -7.64 -43.89 -28.03
C GLY A 58 -8.00 -42.81 -29.07
N LYS A 59 -8.29 -41.57 -28.67
CA LYS A 59 -8.44 -40.43 -29.59
C LYS A 59 -7.08 -39.87 -30.02
N LEU A 60 -7.03 -39.22 -31.18
CA LEU A 60 -5.85 -38.48 -31.61
C LEU A 60 -5.64 -37.26 -30.70
N LYS A 61 -4.39 -36.96 -30.36
CA LYS A 61 -4.07 -35.76 -29.56
C LYS A 61 -4.60 -34.48 -30.23
N SER A 62 -4.51 -34.38 -31.56
CA SER A 62 -5.01 -33.26 -32.35
C SER A 62 -6.54 -33.14 -32.34
N GLU A 63 -7.26 -34.26 -32.29
CA GLU A 63 -8.73 -34.30 -32.20
C GLU A 63 -9.18 -33.73 -30.85
N VAL A 64 -8.55 -34.17 -29.76
CA VAL A 64 -8.83 -33.64 -28.41
C VAL A 64 -8.47 -32.15 -28.32
N ALA A 65 -7.36 -31.72 -28.93
CA ALA A 65 -6.99 -30.32 -28.99
C ALA A 65 -8.03 -29.47 -29.77
N ALA A 66 -8.60 -30.00 -30.86
CA ALA A 66 -9.65 -29.32 -31.60
C ALA A 66 -10.94 -29.16 -30.78
N GLU A 67 -11.33 -30.17 -29.99
CA GLU A 67 -12.48 -30.09 -29.06
C GLU A 67 -12.28 -28.96 -28.03
N PHE A 68 -11.08 -28.82 -27.47
CA PHE A 68 -10.76 -27.73 -26.54
C PHE A 68 -10.69 -26.36 -27.22
N LYS A 69 -10.24 -26.29 -28.47
CA LYS A 69 -10.25 -25.04 -29.25
C LYS A 69 -11.67 -24.56 -29.51
N GLU A 70 -12.59 -25.46 -29.86
CA GLU A 70 -14.01 -25.14 -30.02
C GLU A 70 -14.64 -24.70 -28.69
N LYS A 71 -14.32 -25.40 -27.59
CA LYS A 71 -14.73 -25.00 -26.23
C LYS A 71 -14.25 -23.59 -25.88
N ASN A 72 -12.99 -23.27 -26.18
CA ASN A 72 -12.42 -21.94 -25.99
C ASN A 72 -13.08 -20.87 -26.87
N GLN A 73 -13.49 -21.21 -28.10
CA GLN A 73 -14.27 -20.28 -28.93
C GLN A 73 -15.64 -19.96 -28.33
N LYS A 74 -16.33 -20.95 -27.75
CA LYS A 74 -17.61 -20.75 -27.05
C LYS A 74 -17.45 -19.94 -25.75
N LEU A 75 -16.29 -20.01 -25.10
CA LEU A 75 -15.99 -19.20 -23.92
C LEU A 75 -15.92 -17.71 -24.24
N LYS A 76 -15.41 -17.34 -25.42
CA LYS A 76 -15.24 -15.92 -25.81
C LYS A 76 -16.54 -15.11 -25.84
N SER A 77 -17.68 -15.75 -26.06
CA SER A 77 -19.00 -15.08 -26.09
C SER A 77 -19.63 -14.87 -24.71
N VAL A 78 -18.96 -15.29 -23.63
CA VAL A 78 -19.49 -15.12 -22.28
C VAL A 78 -19.16 -13.74 -21.75
N ASP A 79 -20.15 -13.14 -21.10
CA ASP A 79 -19.97 -11.90 -20.35
C ASP A 79 -20.03 -12.16 -18.84
N ILE A 80 -19.10 -11.54 -18.12
CA ILE A 80 -19.11 -11.45 -16.66
C ILE A 80 -19.59 -10.05 -16.29
N ILE A 81 -20.82 -9.97 -15.80
CA ILE A 81 -21.49 -8.72 -15.42
C ILE A 81 -21.14 -8.41 -13.96
N ILE A 82 -20.55 -7.25 -13.71
CA ILE A 82 -20.22 -6.78 -12.37
C ILE A 82 -21.26 -5.76 -11.94
N SER A 83 -21.91 -6.02 -10.81
CA SER A 83 -22.88 -5.09 -10.20
C SER A 83 -22.40 -4.61 -8.84
N TYR A 84 -22.73 -3.37 -8.52
CA TYR A 84 -22.53 -2.80 -7.19
C TYR A 84 -23.84 -2.12 -6.76
N LYS A 85 -24.37 -2.55 -5.61
CA LYS A 85 -25.74 -2.26 -5.19
C LYS A 85 -26.73 -2.78 -6.25
N GLU A 86 -27.63 -1.94 -6.74
CA GLU A 86 -28.63 -2.31 -7.76
C GLU A 86 -28.19 -1.98 -9.20
N ASN A 87 -27.01 -1.39 -9.38
CA ASN A 87 -26.54 -0.96 -10.68
C ASN A 87 -25.47 -1.91 -11.24
N THR A 88 -25.57 -2.20 -12.53
CA THR A 88 -24.46 -2.76 -13.29
C THR A 88 -23.39 -1.69 -13.47
N ILE A 89 -22.16 -1.99 -13.05
CA ILE A 89 -21.03 -1.04 -13.12
C ILE A 89 -20.03 -1.39 -14.22
N ALA A 90 -19.98 -2.66 -14.63
CA ALA A 90 -19.15 -3.10 -15.74
C ALA A 90 -19.65 -4.43 -16.32
N THR A 91 -19.28 -4.67 -17.57
CA THR A 91 -19.39 -5.98 -18.22
C THR A 91 -18.00 -6.33 -18.75
N LEU A 92 -17.43 -7.40 -18.23
CA LEU A 92 -16.14 -7.93 -18.66
C LEU A 92 -16.39 -9.09 -19.62
N SER A 93 -16.12 -8.88 -20.91
CA SER A 93 -16.22 -9.98 -21.87
C SER A 93 -15.07 -10.97 -21.66
N ALA A 94 -15.37 -12.26 -21.79
CA ALA A 94 -14.40 -13.33 -21.71
C ALA A 94 -13.27 -13.17 -22.75
N GLU A 95 -13.56 -12.60 -23.93
CA GLU A 95 -12.54 -12.28 -24.92
C GLU A 95 -11.54 -11.23 -24.43
N LYS A 96 -12.02 -10.15 -23.81
CA LYS A 96 -11.15 -9.10 -23.26
C LYS A 96 -10.23 -9.71 -22.21
N LEU A 97 -10.81 -10.44 -21.26
CA LEU A 97 -10.11 -11.13 -20.17
C LEU A 97 -9.20 -12.27 -20.62
N ASN A 98 -9.11 -12.55 -21.92
CA ASN A 98 -8.42 -13.71 -22.48
C ASN A 98 -8.79 -15.01 -21.73
N LEU A 99 -10.07 -15.20 -21.46
CA LEU A 99 -10.56 -16.33 -20.68
C LEU A 99 -10.52 -17.60 -21.53
N HIS A 100 -9.76 -18.59 -21.09
CA HIS A 100 -9.52 -19.82 -21.84
C HIS A 100 -9.34 -21.02 -20.91
N SER A 101 -9.73 -22.20 -21.38
CA SER A 101 -9.36 -23.44 -20.71
C SER A 101 -7.88 -23.74 -20.97
N ASN A 102 -7.14 -24.12 -19.92
CA ASN A 102 -5.75 -24.59 -20.00
C ASN A 102 -5.62 -26.01 -20.62
N GLY A 103 -6.56 -26.36 -21.50
CA GLY A 103 -6.68 -27.69 -22.09
C GLY A 103 -5.42 -28.16 -22.78
N GLU A 104 -4.67 -27.29 -23.45
CA GLU A 104 -3.44 -27.66 -24.16
C GLU A 104 -2.41 -28.29 -23.21
N GLU A 105 -2.14 -27.67 -22.07
CA GLU A 105 -1.21 -28.19 -21.07
C GLU A 105 -1.70 -29.52 -20.48
N ILE A 106 -3.00 -29.63 -20.23
CA ILE A 106 -3.62 -30.83 -19.69
C ILE A 106 -3.60 -31.97 -20.70
N ILE A 107 -3.81 -31.69 -21.98
CA ILE A 107 -3.70 -32.66 -23.08
C ILE A 107 -2.27 -33.18 -23.17
N GLU A 108 -1.25 -32.32 -23.02
CA GLU A 108 0.14 -32.78 -22.99
C GLU A 108 0.39 -33.73 -21.83
N ARG A 109 -0.07 -33.39 -20.62
CA ARG A 109 0.05 -34.26 -19.44
C ARG A 109 -0.67 -35.61 -19.63
N ALA A 110 -1.87 -35.59 -20.20
CA ALA A 110 -2.63 -36.79 -20.53
C ALA A 110 -1.92 -37.64 -21.59
N TYR A 111 -1.31 -37.00 -22.59
CA TYR A 111 -0.55 -37.67 -23.63
C TYR A 111 0.75 -38.30 -23.11
N LEU A 112 1.33 -37.77 -22.03
CA LEU A 112 2.51 -38.34 -21.38
C LEU A 112 2.24 -39.66 -20.64
N ILE A 113 0.98 -40.05 -20.42
CA ILE A 113 0.65 -41.37 -19.85
C ILE A 113 1.21 -42.47 -20.76
N GLY A 114 2.01 -43.37 -20.18
CA GLY A 114 2.72 -44.42 -20.92
C GLY A 114 3.93 -43.92 -21.72
N ARG A 115 4.26 -42.62 -21.65
CA ARG A 115 5.37 -41.96 -22.36
C ARG A 115 6.30 -41.16 -21.43
N SER A 116 6.19 -41.35 -20.12
CA SER A 116 7.00 -40.61 -19.14
C SER A 116 8.51 -40.86 -19.31
N SER A 117 9.37 -39.91 -18.94
CA SER A 117 10.84 -40.07 -19.00
C SER A 117 11.37 -41.18 -18.10
N HIS A 118 10.64 -41.53 -17.04
CA HIS A 118 11.03 -42.50 -16.03
C HIS A 118 10.63 -43.93 -16.45
N GLY A 119 11.60 -44.82 -16.65
CA GLY A 119 11.39 -46.15 -17.24
C GLY A 119 10.36 -47.03 -16.52
N ILE A 120 10.41 -47.10 -15.18
CA ILE A 120 9.48 -47.94 -14.39
C ILE A 120 8.05 -47.41 -14.46
N SER A 121 7.87 -46.11 -14.23
CA SER A 121 6.56 -45.44 -14.32
C SER A 121 5.95 -45.59 -15.71
N ARG A 122 6.76 -45.44 -16.77
CA ARG A 122 6.33 -45.62 -18.16
C ARG A 122 5.76 -47.02 -18.40
N VAL A 123 6.46 -48.07 -17.98
CA VAL A 123 6.03 -49.46 -18.17
C VAL A 123 4.76 -49.75 -17.36
N TYR A 124 4.70 -49.31 -16.10
CA TYR A 124 3.52 -49.45 -15.26
C TYR A 124 2.29 -48.80 -15.90
N GLN A 125 2.40 -47.53 -16.29
CA GLN A 125 1.30 -46.77 -16.93
C GLN A 125 0.84 -47.40 -18.24
N LYS A 126 1.76 -47.94 -19.05
CA LYS A 126 1.41 -48.66 -20.29
C LYS A 126 0.51 -49.85 -20.00
N ILE A 127 0.90 -50.68 -19.03
CA ILE A 127 0.14 -51.89 -18.66
C ILE A 127 -1.22 -51.51 -18.08
N THR A 128 -1.24 -50.65 -17.06
CA THR A 128 -2.48 -50.28 -16.37
C THR A 128 -3.47 -49.57 -17.28
N SER A 129 -2.99 -48.75 -18.22
CA SER A 129 -3.82 -48.12 -19.24
C SER A 129 -4.37 -49.13 -20.26
N LEU A 130 -3.50 -49.92 -20.92
CA LEU A 130 -3.90 -50.83 -21.99
C LEU A 130 -4.90 -51.89 -21.51
N PHE A 131 -4.72 -52.38 -20.28
CA PHE A 131 -5.61 -53.36 -19.66
C PHE A 131 -6.74 -52.72 -18.83
N LYS A 132 -6.89 -51.39 -18.86
CA LYS A 132 -7.94 -50.62 -18.16
C LYS A 132 -8.00 -50.89 -16.65
N LEU A 133 -6.85 -51.15 -16.03
CA LEU A 133 -6.71 -51.43 -14.60
C LEU A 133 -6.75 -50.16 -13.74
N GLU A 134 -6.31 -49.02 -14.30
CA GLU A 134 -6.26 -47.73 -13.60
C GLU A 134 -6.83 -46.61 -14.48
N LYS A 135 -7.66 -45.74 -13.89
CA LYS A 135 -8.23 -44.56 -14.56
C LYS A 135 -7.33 -43.35 -14.32
N TYR A 136 -6.89 -42.70 -15.39
CA TYR A 136 -6.12 -41.47 -15.31
C TYR A 136 -7.04 -40.28 -15.57
N ASN A 137 -7.37 -39.52 -14.53
CA ASN A 137 -8.24 -38.36 -14.63
C ASN A 137 -7.41 -37.08 -14.62
N PHE A 138 -7.71 -36.19 -15.56
CA PHE A 138 -7.21 -34.82 -15.53
C PHE A 138 -8.37 -33.84 -15.67
N TYR A 139 -8.21 -32.67 -15.06
CA TYR A 139 -9.23 -31.63 -15.04
C TYR A 139 -8.62 -30.36 -15.59
N SER A 140 -9.28 -29.77 -16.58
CA SER A 140 -8.94 -28.46 -17.07
C SER A 140 -9.44 -27.40 -16.10
N GLN A 141 -8.78 -26.26 -16.10
CA GLN A 141 -9.14 -25.07 -15.35
C GLN A 141 -9.29 -23.92 -16.33
N ILE A 142 -10.17 -22.99 -15.98
CA ILE A 142 -10.31 -21.74 -16.69
C ILE A 142 -9.22 -20.81 -16.18
N ALA A 143 -8.39 -20.33 -17.09
CA ALA A 143 -7.41 -19.29 -16.86
C ALA A 143 -7.90 -17.99 -17.50
N TYR A 144 -7.43 -16.86 -16.96
CA TYR A 144 -7.72 -15.52 -17.46
C TYR A 144 -6.50 -14.62 -17.24
N ASP A 145 -6.50 -13.48 -17.90
CA ASP A 145 -5.49 -12.44 -17.72
C ASP A 145 -5.76 -11.67 -16.41
N LYS A 146 -4.95 -11.97 -15.38
CA LYS A 146 -5.13 -11.40 -14.05
C LYS A 146 -4.93 -9.89 -14.03
N ASP A 147 -3.99 -9.38 -14.83
CA ASP A 147 -3.65 -7.95 -14.85
C ASP A 147 -4.87 -7.12 -15.29
N GLN A 148 -5.69 -7.64 -16.20
CA GLN A 148 -6.91 -6.94 -16.62
C GLN A 148 -7.99 -6.88 -15.53
N VAL A 149 -8.10 -7.92 -14.72
CA VAL A 149 -9.03 -7.94 -13.58
C VAL A 149 -8.52 -7.05 -12.45
N ASP A 150 -7.19 -7.04 -12.23
CA ASP A 150 -6.52 -6.15 -11.30
C ASP A 150 -6.69 -4.66 -11.69
N ASP A 151 -6.51 -4.32 -12.95
CA ASP A 151 -6.74 -2.96 -13.47
C ASP A 151 -8.20 -2.52 -13.30
N PHE A 152 -9.14 -3.44 -13.57
CA PHE A 152 -10.55 -3.19 -13.33
C PHE A 152 -10.84 -2.92 -11.85
N ILE A 153 -10.38 -3.80 -10.93
CA ILE A 153 -10.68 -3.62 -9.50
C ILE A 153 -9.99 -2.37 -8.93
N ASN A 154 -8.84 -1.98 -9.46
CA ASN A 154 -8.19 -0.71 -9.09
C ASN A 154 -9.02 0.50 -9.54
N THR A 155 -9.53 0.51 -10.77
CA THR A 155 -10.45 1.56 -11.26
C THR A 155 -11.70 1.67 -10.38
N VAL A 156 -12.26 0.52 -9.99
CA VAL A 156 -13.43 0.45 -9.10
C VAL A 156 -13.08 0.97 -7.70
N LYS A 157 -11.92 0.62 -7.15
CA LYS A 157 -11.44 1.16 -5.87
C LYS A 157 -11.29 2.68 -5.92
N ASP A 158 -10.70 3.22 -6.99
CA ASP A 158 -10.52 4.67 -7.13
C ASP A 158 -11.86 5.41 -7.21
N GLN A 159 -12.87 4.80 -7.83
CA GLN A 159 -14.19 5.38 -7.97
C GLN A 159 -15.04 5.29 -6.68
N TYR A 160 -14.97 4.17 -5.97
CA TYR A 160 -15.91 3.86 -4.88
C TYR A 160 -15.31 3.91 -3.48
N ASN A 161 -14.01 3.72 -3.31
CA ASN A 161 -13.38 3.83 -2.00
C ASN A 161 -13.45 5.26 -1.52
N LYS A 162 -13.84 5.43 -0.26
CA LYS A 162 -13.87 6.72 0.42
C LYS A 162 -13.30 6.52 1.82
N PRO A 163 -12.29 7.30 2.23
CA PRO A 163 -11.85 7.24 3.62
C PRO A 163 -12.98 7.71 4.54
N ALA A 164 -13.01 7.17 5.76
CA ALA A 164 -13.88 7.71 6.80
C ALA A 164 -13.41 9.13 7.17
N LYS A 165 -14.35 10.00 7.51
CA LYS A 165 -14.04 11.36 7.98
C LYS A 165 -14.44 11.50 9.42
N ASN A 166 -13.46 11.86 10.24
CA ASN A 166 -13.68 12.17 11.65
C ASN A 166 -14.55 13.41 11.82
N ALA A 167 -15.37 13.38 12.89
CA ALA A 167 -16.05 14.57 13.38
C ALA A 167 -15.02 15.63 13.77
N LEU A 168 -15.35 16.90 13.55
CA LEU A 168 -14.54 18.03 14.00
C LEU A 168 -15.28 18.83 15.07
N PHE A 169 -14.52 19.33 16.05
CA PHE A 169 -15.06 19.96 17.25
C PHE A 169 -14.62 21.40 17.45
N LYS A 170 -15.44 22.19 18.12
CA LYS A 170 -15.14 23.54 18.60
C LYS A 170 -15.21 23.54 20.12
N PHE A 171 -14.52 24.51 20.71
CA PHE A 171 -14.62 24.80 22.13
C PHE A 171 -15.25 26.18 22.31
N GLU A 172 -16.48 26.24 22.82
CA GLU A 172 -17.25 27.47 23.04
C GLU A 172 -17.89 27.40 24.44
N ASP A 173 -17.85 28.51 25.19
CA ASP A 173 -18.43 28.63 26.54
C ASP A 173 -18.04 27.51 27.52
N GLY A 174 -16.78 27.07 27.46
CA GLY A 174 -16.27 26.02 28.34
C GLY A 174 -16.72 24.60 27.96
N LYS A 175 -17.32 24.42 26.78
CA LYS A 175 -17.84 23.13 26.30
C LYS A 175 -17.33 22.78 24.91
N VAL A 176 -17.09 21.49 24.70
CA VAL A 176 -16.83 20.94 23.37
C VAL A 176 -18.16 20.72 22.65
N SER A 177 -18.30 21.28 21.45
CA SER A 177 -19.42 21.04 20.54
C SER A 177 -18.89 20.56 19.20
N SER A 178 -19.68 19.81 18.43
CA SER A 178 -19.30 19.48 17.05
C SER A 178 -19.65 20.59 16.10
N PHE A 179 -18.75 20.87 15.15
CA PHE A 179 -19.05 21.74 14.03
C PHE A 179 -19.07 21.01 12.68
N ARG A 180 -18.62 19.75 12.65
CA ARG A 180 -18.76 18.86 11.50
C ARG A 180 -19.01 17.43 11.98
N GLN A 181 -20.09 16.84 11.51
CA GLN A 181 -20.42 15.44 11.80
C GLN A 181 -19.45 14.49 11.09
N GLU A 182 -19.23 13.31 11.68
CA GLU A 182 -18.46 12.24 11.07
C GLU A 182 -19.15 11.63 9.84
N GLU A 183 -18.37 11.12 8.90
CA GLU A 183 -18.86 10.39 7.72
C GLU A 183 -18.19 9.02 7.67
N LYS A 184 -18.97 7.95 7.49
CA LYS A 184 -18.42 6.60 7.29
C LYS A 184 -17.69 6.53 5.95
N GLY A 185 -16.56 5.85 5.97
CA GLY A 185 -15.83 5.49 4.76
C GLY A 185 -16.43 4.25 4.10
N LEU A 186 -15.95 3.98 2.89
CA LEU A 186 -16.27 2.82 2.08
C LEU A 186 -14.97 2.21 1.56
N LYS A 187 -14.87 0.88 1.64
CA LYS A 187 -13.76 0.13 1.07
C LYS A 187 -14.30 -1.08 0.31
N ILE A 188 -14.04 -1.15 -0.98
CA ILE A 188 -14.35 -2.30 -1.81
C ILE A 188 -13.60 -3.52 -1.28
N ASN A 189 -14.32 -4.64 -1.13
CA ASN A 189 -13.74 -5.90 -0.69
C ASN A 189 -13.14 -6.64 -1.89
N THR A 190 -11.85 -6.37 -2.13
CA THR A 190 -11.10 -6.94 -3.26
C THR A 190 -10.93 -8.45 -3.13
N ASP A 191 -10.63 -8.96 -1.93
CA ASP A 191 -10.39 -10.39 -1.73
C ASP A 191 -11.66 -11.19 -2.00
N LYS A 192 -12.80 -10.73 -1.45
CA LYS A 192 -14.10 -11.34 -1.70
C LYS A 192 -14.49 -11.30 -3.18
N PHE A 193 -14.15 -10.23 -3.89
CA PHE A 193 -14.39 -10.11 -5.33
C PHE A 193 -13.63 -11.17 -6.12
N PHE A 194 -12.34 -11.40 -5.84
CA PHE A 194 -11.57 -12.43 -6.53
C PHE A 194 -12.09 -13.84 -6.22
N GLU A 195 -12.47 -14.12 -4.98
CA GLU A 195 -13.12 -15.38 -4.62
C GLU A 195 -14.42 -15.61 -5.43
N ASP A 196 -15.30 -14.60 -5.48
CA ASP A 196 -16.56 -14.69 -6.24
C ASP A 196 -16.31 -14.80 -7.74
N PHE A 197 -15.25 -14.16 -8.25
CA PHE A 197 -14.85 -14.23 -9.64
C PHE A 197 -14.37 -15.63 -10.02
N ASP A 198 -13.47 -16.21 -9.23
CA ASP A 198 -12.97 -17.57 -9.44
C ASP A 198 -14.12 -18.59 -9.35
N GLU A 199 -15.01 -18.46 -8.35
CA GLU A 199 -16.19 -19.31 -8.22
C GLU A 199 -17.12 -19.21 -9.44
N ALA A 200 -17.32 -18.00 -9.96
CA ALA A 200 -18.19 -17.76 -11.12
C ALA A 200 -17.66 -18.45 -12.39
N ILE A 201 -16.34 -18.45 -12.60
CA ILE A 201 -15.72 -18.98 -13.83
C ILE A 201 -15.42 -20.49 -13.76
N ILE A 202 -15.31 -21.09 -12.57
CA ILE A 202 -15.01 -22.54 -12.41
C ILE A 202 -15.98 -23.42 -13.23
N ASN A 203 -17.25 -23.03 -13.32
CA ASN A 203 -18.29 -23.82 -14.00
C ASN A 203 -18.35 -23.62 -15.53
N PHE A 204 -17.58 -22.69 -16.09
CA PHE A 204 -17.60 -22.40 -17.54
C PHE A 204 -17.07 -23.55 -18.39
N ASN A 205 -16.31 -24.48 -17.78
CA ASN A 205 -15.83 -25.67 -18.44
C ASN A 205 -16.94 -26.58 -19.02
N ASN A 206 -18.14 -26.55 -18.44
CA ASN A 206 -19.24 -27.42 -18.87
C ASN A 206 -20.30 -26.66 -19.68
N LYS A 207 -20.69 -25.47 -19.21
CA LYS A 207 -21.71 -24.63 -19.84
C LYS A 207 -21.33 -23.15 -19.67
N PRO A 208 -20.71 -22.55 -20.70
CA PRO A 208 -20.38 -21.13 -20.67
C PRO A 208 -21.67 -20.31 -20.76
N THR A 209 -22.06 -19.66 -19.67
CA THR A 209 -23.20 -18.73 -19.63
C THR A 209 -22.80 -17.48 -18.90
N ASN A 210 -23.45 -16.36 -19.21
CA ASN A 210 -23.19 -15.10 -18.52
C ASN A 210 -23.36 -15.26 -17.00
N LYS A 211 -22.49 -14.59 -16.26
CA LYS A 211 -22.50 -14.59 -14.78
C LYS A 211 -22.61 -13.17 -14.28
N THR A 212 -23.20 -13.04 -13.10
CA THR A 212 -23.25 -11.78 -12.39
C THR A 212 -22.50 -11.94 -11.09
N ILE A 213 -21.52 -11.07 -10.87
CA ILE A 213 -20.75 -10.97 -9.63
C ILE A 213 -21.18 -9.69 -8.92
N LYS A 214 -21.56 -9.81 -7.66
CA LYS A 214 -21.96 -8.67 -6.84
C LYS A 214 -20.77 -8.18 -6.04
N LEU A 215 -20.30 -6.99 -6.37
CA LEU A 215 -19.26 -6.31 -5.61
C LEU A 215 -19.79 -5.94 -4.22
N THR A 216 -18.97 -6.18 -3.20
CA THR A 216 -19.26 -5.81 -1.82
C THR A 216 -18.27 -4.76 -1.34
N ALA A 217 -18.70 -3.97 -0.36
CA ALA A 217 -17.89 -2.93 0.25
C ALA A 217 -18.09 -2.95 1.77
N ASP A 218 -17.00 -2.79 2.49
CA ASP A 218 -17.00 -2.65 3.94
C ASP A 218 -17.13 -1.17 4.30
N LEU A 219 -17.92 -0.90 5.34
CA LEU A 219 -17.98 0.42 5.94
C LEU A 219 -16.76 0.62 6.85
N ILE A 220 -16.02 1.69 6.63
CA ILE A 220 -14.96 2.12 7.55
C ILE A 220 -15.62 3.09 8.54
N GLU A 221 -15.65 2.71 9.82
CA GLU A 221 -16.11 3.60 10.87
C GLU A 221 -15.06 4.71 11.11
N PRO A 222 -15.49 5.97 11.30
CA PRO A 222 -14.59 7.04 11.68
C PRO A 222 -14.07 6.80 13.10
N GLU A 223 -12.79 7.08 13.31
CA GLU A 223 -12.15 6.89 14.63
C GLU A 223 -12.75 7.81 15.69
N ILE A 224 -13.23 8.98 15.28
CA ILE A 224 -13.78 10.01 16.14
C ILE A 224 -15.22 10.31 15.71
N THR A 225 -16.16 10.01 16.62
CA THR A 225 -17.60 10.18 16.43
C THR A 225 -18.19 11.18 17.42
N LEU A 226 -19.35 11.75 17.08
CA LEU A 226 -20.15 12.58 17.97
C LEU A 226 -20.49 11.92 19.31
N LYS A 227 -20.76 10.61 19.29
CA LYS A 227 -21.15 9.85 20.50
C LYS A 227 -20.07 9.88 21.58
N ASN A 228 -18.81 10.08 21.18
CA ASN A 228 -17.67 10.07 22.08
C ASN A 228 -17.36 11.45 22.68
N ILE A 229 -18.12 12.51 22.33
CA ILE A 229 -17.81 13.89 22.74
C ILE A 229 -17.67 14.06 24.26
N ASN A 230 -18.56 13.42 25.03
CA ASN A 230 -18.57 13.47 26.50
C ASN A 230 -17.44 12.63 27.13
N ASN A 231 -16.82 11.72 26.37
CA ASN A 231 -15.78 10.83 26.86
C ASN A 231 -14.36 11.37 26.61
N PHE A 232 -14.22 12.51 25.93
CA PHE A 232 -12.91 13.07 25.60
C PHE A 232 -12.24 13.83 26.75
N GLY A 233 -13.00 14.23 27.79
CA GLY A 233 -12.44 14.84 29.00
C GLY A 233 -11.78 16.21 28.79
N ILE A 234 -12.15 16.92 27.73
CA ILE A 234 -11.60 18.26 27.40
C ILE A 234 -12.34 19.32 28.24
N GLU A 235 -11.60 20.11 29.00
CA GLU A 235 -12.13 21.02 30.01
C GLU A 235 -11.64 22.47 29.80
N GLU A 236 -10.41 22.68 29.31
CA GLU A 236 -9.78 24.00 29.30
C GLU A 236 -8.68 24.14 28.24
N LEU A 237 -8.24 25.38 27.99
CA LEU A 237 -7.02 25.65 27.23
C LEU A 237 -5.80 25.20 28.05
N ILE A 238 -5.01 24.28 27.51
CA ILE A 238 -3.79 23.77 28.14
C ILE A 238 -2.52 24.47 27.62
N ALA A 239 -2.50 24.89 26.35
CA ALA A 239 -1.38 25.64 25.78
C ALA A 239 -1.75 26.39 24.50
N GLU A 240 -0.93 27.38 24.16
CA GLU A 240 -0.95 28.06 22.86
C GLU A 240 0.47 28.10 22.28
N GLY A 241 0.60 27.81 20.99
CA GLY A 241 1.78 28.12 20.18
C GLY A 241 1.44 29.19 19.15
N LYS A 242 2.41 30.05 18.83
CA LYS A 242 2.26 31.09 17.81
C LYS A 242 3.48 31.19 16.90
N SER A 243 3.24 31.71 15.70
CA SER A 243 4.31 32.17 14.79
C SER A 243 3.89 33.42 14.02
N ASP A 244 4.86 34.29 13.79
CA ASP A 244 4.73 35.50 12.99
C ASP A 244 5.01 35.21 11.50
N TYR A 245 4.08 35.58 10.62
CA TYR A 245 4.23 35.45 9.16
C TYR A 245 4.33 36.81 8.43
N THR A 246 4.64 37.89 9.14
CA THR A 246 4.91 39.22 8.57
C THR A 246 5.93 39.12 7.44
N HIS A 247 5.69 39.87 6.36
CA HIS A 247 6.45 39.84 5.09
C HIS A 247 6.26 38.59 4.22
N SER A 248 5.35 37.68 4.57
CA SER A 248 4.99 36.58 3.68
C SER A 248 4.27 37.08 2.43
N ILE A 249 4.65 36.55 1.26
CA ILE A 249 3.94 36.80 0.00
C ILE A 249 2.53 36.20 0.02
N PRO A 250 1.58 36.73 -0.78
CA PRO A 250 0.18 36.30 -0.77
C PRO A 250 -0.03 34.78 -0.97
N GLU A 251 0.74 34.14 -1.84
CA GLU A 251 0.66 32.69 -2.11
C GLU A 251 1.05 31.88 -0.88
N ARG A 252 2.07 32.34 -0.13
CA ARG A 252 2.50 31.72 1.11
C ARG A 252 1.45 31.86 2.20
N ILE A 253 0.81 33.03 2.31
CA ILE A 253 -0.29 33.28 3.24
C ILE A 253 -1.49 32.38 2.91
N HIS A 254 -1.83 32.23 1.62
CA HIS A 254 -2.87 31.31 1.16
C HIS A 254 -2.58 29.88 1.58
N ASN A 255 -1.37 29.37 1.30
CA ASN A 255 -0.95 28.03 1.66
C ASN A 255 -0.95 27.79 3.17
N LEU A 256 -0.42 28.75 3.95
CA LEU A 256 -0.43 28.71 5.41
C LEU A 256 -1.86 28.63 5.95
N THR A 257 -2.77 29.44 5.40
CA THR A 257 -4.20 29.47 5.78
C THR A 257 -4.90 28.16 5.44
N LEU A 258 -4.65 27.63 4.24
CA LEU A 258 -5.22 26.36 3.80
C LEU A 258 -4.71 25.20 4.67
N ALA A 259 -3.39 25.13 4.88
CA ALA A 259 -2.78 24.09 5.70
C ALA A 259 -3.27 24.14 7.15
N SER A 260 -3.30 25.32 7.78
CA SER A 260 -3.77 25.45 9.17
C SER A 260 -5.24 24.99 9.31
N SER A 261 -6.09 25.27 8.32
CA SER A 261 -7.49 24.88 8.36
C SER A 261 -7.72 23.36 8.47
N LYS A 262 -6.76 22.55 8.02
CA LYS A 262 -6.81 21.08 8.11
C LYS A 262 -6.70 20.58 9.55
N PHE A 263 -6.08 21.37 10.43
CA PHE A 263 -5.87 21.01 11.83
C PHE A 263 -6.98 21.53 12.75
N ASN A 264 -7.82 22.46 12.27
CA ASN A 264 -8.88 23.02 13.09
C ASN A 264 -9.93 21.96 13.42
N GLY A 265 -10.12 21.68 14.70
CA GLY A 265 -11.06 20.70 15.20
C GLY A 265 -10.54 19.27 15.29
N VAL A 266 -9.25 19.06 15.03
CA VAL A 266 -8.61 17.74 15.10
C VAL A 266 -8.40 17.35 16.57
N LEU A 267 -8.72 16.10 16.90
CA LEU A 267 -8.44 15.53 18.21
C LEU A 267 -7.20 14.65 18.16
N ILE A 268 -6.37 14.75 19.20
CA ILE A 268 -5.34 13.77 19.53
C ILE A 268 -5.86 12.97 20.73
N PRO A 269 -6.31 11.72 20.55
CA PRO A 269 -6.81 10.94 21.68
C PRO A 269 -5.73 10.72 22.74
N LYS A 270 -6.17 10.46 23.97
CA LYS A 270 -5.26 10.09 25.06
C LYS A 270 -4.40 8.88 24.68
N ASP A 271 -3.12 8.93 25.04
CA ASP A 271 -2.10 7.91 24.81
C ASP A 271 -1.84 7.59 23.32
N LYS A 272 -2.29 8.45 22.41
CA LYS A 272 -2.06 8.31 20.97
C LYS A 272 -0.99 9.26 20.45
N GLU A 273 -0.40 8.86 19.33
CA GLU A 273 0.53 9.67 18.56
C GLU A 273 -0.24 10.49 17.53
N PHE A 274 0.21 11.72 17.32
CA PHE A 274 -0.22 12.61 16.27
C PHE A 274 0.91 12.74 15.25
N SER A 275 0.60 12.52 13.98
CA SER A 275 1.47 12.79 12.83
C SER A 275 0.96 14.04 12.11
N PHE A 276 1.84 15.02 11.92
CA PHE A 276 1.47 16.25 11.23
C PHE A 276 1.16 15.98 9.75
N ASN A 277 1.98 15.17 9.08
CA ASN A 277 1.81 14.82 7.67
C ASN A 277 0.51 14.02 7.42
N ASP A 278 0.12 13.13 8.34
CA ASP A 278 -1.11 12.33 8.20
C ASP A 278 -2.35 13.21 8.20
N VAL A 279 -2.37 14.23 9.05
CA VAL A 279 -3.49 15.19 9.14
C VAL A 279 -3.47 16.21 8.01
N LEU A 280 -2.27 16.66 7.60
CA LEU A 280 -2.10 17.60 6.50
C LEU A 280 -2.62 17.02 5.17
N GLY A 281 -2.28 15.75 4.91
CA GLY A 281 -2.56 15.06 3.65
C GLY A 281 -1.68 15.56 2.50
N ASP A 282 -2.16 15.36 1.28
CA ASP A 282 -1.45 15.77 0.06
C ASP A 282 -1.34 17.30 -0.07
N VAL A 283 -0.17 17.77 -0.51
CA VAL A 283 0.16 19.19 -0.71
C VAL A 283 0.50 19.40 -2.17
N SER A 284 -0.51 19.78 -2.95
CA SER A 284 -0.40 19.93 -4.39
C SER A 284 -1.39 20.99 -4.91
N ALA A 285 -1.21 21.39 -6.16
CA ALA A 285 -2.20 22.21 -6.87
C ALA A 285 -3.61 21.58 -6.86
N LEU A 286 -3.71 20.24 -6.92
CA LEU A 286 -4.98 19.52 -6.89
C LEU A 286 -5.71 19.66 -5.55
N THR A 287 -4.96 19.80 -4.46
CA THR A 287 -5.50 20.03 -3.11
C THR A 287 -5.64 21.51 -2.76
N GLY A 288 -5.41 22.41 -3.74
CA GLY A 288 -5.68 23.84 -3.64
C GLY A 288 -4.49 24.68 -3.16
N TYR A 289 -3.30 24.09 -3.04
CA TYR A 289 -2.07 24.81 -2.74
C TYR A 289 -1.58 25.58 -3.97
N LYS A 290 -0.91 26.71 -3.71
CA LYS A 290 -0.33 27.57 -4.74
C LYS A 290 1.19 27.39 -4.77
N PRO A 291 1.83 27.59 -5.94
CA PRO A 291 3.27 27.66 -6.03
C PRO A 291 3.82 28.79 -5.18
N ALA A 292 4.75 28.47 -4.29
CA ALA A 292 5.53 29.42 -3.51
C ALA A 292 6.95 28.87 -3.36
N TYR A 293 7.89 29.70 -2.91
CA TYR A 293 9.25 29.22 -2.69
C TYR A 293 9.28 28.16 -1.56
N ILE A 294 9.81 26.99 -1.90
CA ILE A 294 10.04 25.85 -1.00
C ILE A 294 11.53 25.50 -1.01
N ILE A 295 11.95 24.78 0.02
CA ILE A 295 13.31 24.27 0.13
C ILE A 295 13.28 22.80 -0.28
N LYS A 296 13.94 22.46 -1.38
CA LYS A 296 14.03 21.08 -1.88
C LYS A 296 15.46 20.77 -2.31
N GLU A 297 15.99 19.63 -1.85
CA GLU A 297 17.34 19.15 -2.22
C GLU A 297 18.44 20.21 -2.05
N GLY A 298 18.29 21.04 -1.02
CA GLY A 298 19.26 22.09 -0.71
C GLY A 298 19.21 23.29 -1.67
N LYS A 299 18.07 23.57 -2.30
CA LYS A 299 17.83 24.78 -3.10
C LYS A 299 16.47 25.38 -2.79
N THR A 300 16.36 26.69 -2.89
CA THR A 300 15.08 27.39 -2.92
C THR A 300 14.49 27.33 -4.32
N VAL A 301 13.39 26.62 -4.49
CA VAL A 301 12.69 26.42 -5.78
C VAL A 301 11.21 26.76 -5.63
N LEU A 302 10.53 27.08 -6.74
CA LEU A 302 9.07 27.18 -6.72
C LEU A 302 8.47 25.78 -6.63
N GLY A 303 7.54 25.60 -5.70
CA GLY A 303 6.77 24.37 -5.54
C GLY A 303 5.50 24.60 -4.75
N ASP A 304 4.61 23.61 -4.75
CA ASP A 304 3.35 23.71 -4.06
C ASP A 304 3.55 23.69 -2.53
N GLY A 305 2.80 24.53 -1.81
CA GLY A 305 2.75 24.46 -0.35
C GLY A 305 3.82 25.24 0.41
N GLY A 306 4.56 26.15 -0.24
CA GLY A 306 5.40 27.10 0.50
C GLY A 306 4.60 27.83 1.58
N GLY A 307 5.03 27.74 2.85
CA GLY A 307 4.29 28.19 4.03
C GLY A 307 3.84 27.07 4.99
N VAL A 308 3.73 25.83 4.53
CA VAL A 308 3.30 24.67 5.34
C VAL A 308 4.22 24.42 6.55
N CYS A 309 5.54 24.54 6.39
CA CYS A 309 6.49 24.34 7.49
C CYS A 309 6.28 25.33 8.65
N GLN A 310 5.69 26.50 8.40
CA GLN A 310 5.32 27.43 9.48
C GLN A 310 4.16 26.90 10.32
N VAL A 311 3.21 26.20 9.71
CA VAL A 311 2.09 25.57 10.41
C VAL A 311 2.63 24.47 11.34
N SER A 312 3.54 23.62 10.86
CA SER A 312 4.22 22.61 11.69
C SER A 312 5.05 23.24 12.81
N THR A 313 5.81 24.30 12.50
CA THR A 313 6.56 25.08 13.50
C THR A 313 5.65 25.64 14.60
N THR A 314 4.46 26.14 14.24
CA THR A 314 3.51 26.67 15.22
C THR A 314 2.93 25.56 16.11
N MET A 315 2.60 24.40 15.52
CA MET A 315 2.15 23.22 16.26
C MET A 315 3.25 22.68 17.19
N PHE A 316 4.51 22.64 16.74
CA PHE A 316 5.65 22.24 17.57
C PHE A 316 5.79 23.14 18.80
N ARG A 317 5.69 24.45 18.63
CA ARG A 317 5.71 25.42 19.75
C ARG A 317 4.54 25.21 20.71
N ALA A 318 3.33 24.95 20.18
CA ALA A 318 2.17 24.65 21.01
C ALA A 318 2.37 23.36 21.83
N ALA A 319 2.96 22.33 21.22
CA ALA A 319 3.25 21.06 21.87
C ALA A 319 4.30 21.17 22.98
N LEU A 320 5.38 21.94 22.76
CA LEU A 320 6.35 22.29 23.80
C LEU A 320 5.67 23.03 24.96
N ASN A 321 4.85 24.03 24.67
CA ASN A 321 4.12 24.80 25.67
C ASN A 321 3.06 23.97 26.42
N ALA A 322 2.60 22.86 25.85
CA ALA A 322 1.71 21.88 26.51
C ALA A 322 2.46 20.80 27.28
N GLY A 323 3.79 20.77 27.25
CA GLY A 323 4.57 19.74 27.93
C GLY A 323 4.42 18.37 27.27
N LEU A 324 4.13 18.30 25.96
CA LEU A 324 3.95 17.04 25.25
C LEU A 324 5.29 16.42 24.82
N PRO A 325 5.44 15.09 24.85
CA PRO A 325 6.59 14.40 24.26
C PRO A 325 6.67 14.61 22.74
N ILE A 326 7.86 15.01 22.27
CA ILE A 326 8.15 15.20 20.84
C ILE A 326 8.93 14.00 20.31
N LEU A 327 8.20 13.12 19.61
CA LEU A 327 8.70 11.83 19.13
C LEU A 327 9.56 11.99 17.88
N ALA A 328 9.15 12.86 16.95
CA ALA A 328 9.92 13.20 15.76
C ALA A 328 9.84 14.70 15.49
N ARG A 329 11.00 15.31 15.22
CA ARG A 329 11.12 16.71 14.79
C ARG A 329 12.44 16.88 14.05
N THR A 330 12.38 17.54 12.90
CA THR A 330 13.54 17.90 12.09
C THR A 330 13.60 19.42 11.97
N ALA A 331 14.78 20.00 12.20
CA ALA A 331 15.03 21.43 11.95
C ALA A 331 15.16 21.72 10.45
N HIS A 332 14.96 22.97 10.05
CA HIS A 332 15.35 23.40 8.71
C HIS A 332 16.87 23.29 8.52
N ALA A 333 17.30 23.09 7.28
CA ALA A 333 18.72 22.94 6.94
C ALA A 333 19.53 24.23 7.13
N TYR A 334 18.88 25.39 7.16
CA TYR A 334 19.47 26.70 7.38
C TYR A 334 18.48 27.60 8.12
N ARG A 335 18.98 28.72 8.67
CA ARG A 335 18.17 29.68 9.43
C ARG A 335 17.24 30.44 8.51
N VAL A 336 15.95 30.27 8.72
CA VAL A 336 14.91 31.00 7.99
C VAL A 336 14.46 32.17 8.86
N SER A 337 14.81 33.38 8.44
CA SER A 337 14.72 34.60 9.26
C SER A 337 13.35 34.82 9.90
N TYR A 338 12.26 34.60 9.16
CA TYR A 338 10.92 34.87 9.68
C TYR A 338 10.44 33.89 10.77
N TYR A 339 11.05 32.70 10.94
CA TYR A 339 10.76 31.87 12.12
C TYR A 339 11.38 32.45 13.40
N GLU A 340 12.32 33.37 13.25
CA GLU A 340 13.02 34.03 14.34
C GLU A 340 12.49 35.45 14.62
N ASN A 341 11.44 35.88 13.90
CA ASN A 341 10.74 37.15 14.18
C ASN A 341 10.21 37.19 15.62
N ASP A 342 9.74 36.05 16.11
CA ASP A 342 9.07 35.92 17.42
C ASP A 342 9.65 34.80 18.30
N SER A 343 10.76 34.19 17.88
CA SER A 343 11.40 33.09 18.61
C SER A 343 12.91 33.03 18.37
N LYS A 344 13.62 32.25 19.20
CA LYS A 344 15.06 32.00 19.01
C LYS A 344 15.29 30.87 17.99
N PRO A 345 16.49 30.78 17.38
CA PRO A 345 16.84 29.67 16.50
C PRO A 345 16.57 28.32 17.18
N GLY A 346 16.12 27.35 16.41
CA GLY A 346 15.87 25.99 16.88
C GLY A 346 14.44 25.70 17.32
N PHE A 347 13.54 26.70 17.45
CA PHE A 347 12.11 26.46 17.71
C PHE A 347 11.27 26.26 16.43
N ASP A 348 11.86 25.62 15.42
CA ASP A 348 11.29 25.35 14.10
C ASP A 348 11.07 23.86 13.87
N ALA A 349 10.12 23.49 13.02
CA ALA A 349 9.91 22.10 12.61
C ALA A 349 9.58 22.03 11.11
N THR A 350 10.44 21.36 10.34
CA THR A 350 10.23 21.12 8.91
C THR A 350 9.39 19.88 8.69
N VAL A 351 8.51 19.94 7.69
CA VAL A 351 7.70 18.81 7.23
C VAL A 351 7.69 18.74 5.71
N PHE A 352 7.73 17.52 5.17
CA PHE A 352 7.55 17.23 3.76
C PHE A 352 6.96 15.82 3.66
N SER A 353 5.83 15.62 3.01
CA SER A 353 5.21 14.29 2.96
C SER A 353 6.03 13.35 2.05
N PRO A 354 6.34 12.10 2.48
CA PRO A 354 5.99 11.49 3.77
C PRO A 354 7.00 11.75 4.90
N SER A 355 8.21 12.25 4.60
CA SER A 355 9.24 12.61 5.58
C SER A 355 10.08 13.82 5.11
N PRO A 356 10.52 14.74 6.00
CA PRO A 356 10.37 14.73 7.46
C PRO A 356 8.94 14.99 7.95
N ASP A 357 8.66 14.59 9.21
CA ASP A 357 7.37 14.74 9.88
C ASP A 357 7.56 15.28 11.31
N LEU A 358 6.50 15.89 11.86
CA LEU A 358 6.41 16.26 13.27
C LEU A 358 5.47 15.27 13.97
N LYS A 359 6.03 14.47 14.88
CA LYS A 359 5.27 13.51 15.68
C LYS A 359 5.25 13.86 17.15
N ILE A 360 4.06 13.89 17.73
CA ILE A 360 3.80 14.29 19.11
C ILE A 360 2.98 13.20 19.80
N LYS A 361 3.27 12.90 21.07
CA LYS A 361 2.44 11.99 21.88
C LYS A 361 1.50 12.81 22.77
N ASN A 362 0.23 12.46 22.80
CA ASN A 362 -0.67 12.94 23.86
C ASN A 362 -0.59 12.00 25.07
N ASP A 363 0.15 12.39 26.10
CA ASP A 363 0.24 11.68 27.39
C ASP A 363 -0.55 12.42 28.50
N THR A 364 -1.46 13.32 28.13
CA THR A 364 -2.33 14.04 29.07
C THR A 364 -3.51 13.16 29.51
N PRO A 365 -4.23 13.50 30.59
CA PRO A 365 -5.35 12.68 31.09
C PRO A 365 -6.56 12.61 30.15
N ALA A 366 -6.61 13.43 29.11
CA ALA A 366 -7.75 13.63 28.22
C ALA A 366 -7.31 13.66 26.75
N ALA A 367 -8.27 13.69 25.82
CA ALA A 367 -7.96 14.03 24.45
C ALA A 367 -7.53 15.50 24.35
N ILE A 368 -6.74 15.83 23.33
CA ILE A 368 -6.37 17.21 23.01
C ILE A 368 -7.10 17.64 21.74
N LEU A 369 -7.88 18.72 21.82
CA LEU A 369 -8.50 19.38 20.68
C LEU A 369 -7.59 20.50 20.18
N ILE A 370 -7.26 20.44 18.90
CA ILE A 370 -6.51 21.47 18.18
C ILE A 370 -7.48 22.47 17.60
N MET A 371 -7.30 23.75 17.95
CA MET A 371 -7.99 24.88 17.32
C MET A 371 -6.95 25.79 16.69
N THR A 372 -7.17 26.20 15.44
CA THR A 372 -6.26 27.11 14.75
C THR A 372 -6.90 28.48 14.56
N GLU A 373 -6.13 29.54 14.73
CA GLU A 373 -6.58 30.91 14.53
C GLU A 373 -5.56 31.69 13.72
N ILE A 374 -6.04 32.48 12.76
CA ILE A 374 -5.21 33.38 11.95
C ILE A 374 -5.63 34.81 12.24
N ASP A 375 -4.75 35.56 12.88
CA ASP A 375 -4.89 37.00 13.09
C ASP A 375 -4.26 37.73 11.89
N LYS A 376 -5.11 38.09 10.93
CA LYS A 376 -4.68 38.77 9.69
C LYS A 376 -4.18 40.18 9.92
N GLU A 377 -4.62 40.86 10.98
CA GLU A 377 -4.19 42.23 11.27
C GLU A 377 -2.76 42.24 11.83
N LYS A 378 -2.44 41.26 12.69
CA LYS A 378 -1.11 41.14 13.32
C LYS A 378 -0.17 40.19 12.60
N ASN A 379 -0.62 39.52 11.54
CA ASN A 379 0.10 38.48 10.82
C ASN A 379 0.57 37.32 11.72
N ILE A 380 -0.29 36.85 12.64
CA ILE A 380 0.06 35.76 13.57
C ILE A 380 -0.82 34.54 13.36
N LEU A 381 -0.20 33.37 13.23
CA LEU A 381 -0.86 32.05 13.29
C LEU A 381 -0.80 31.52 14.72
N ARG A 382 -1.91 30.97 15.23
CA ARG A 382 -2.01 30.32 16.54
C ARG A 382 -2.51 28.89 16.44
N PHE A 383 -1.92 28.04 17.26
CA PHE A 383 -2.43 26.72 17.60
C PHE A 383 -2.79 26.73 19.07
N LYS A 384 -4.07 26.57 19.38
CA LYS A 384 -4.61 26.46 20.73
C LYS A 384 -4.94 24.99 21.00
N LEU A 385 -4.37 24.45 22.07
CA LEU A 385 -4.58 23.08 22.50
C LEU A 385 -5.53 23.09 23.70
N PHE A 386 -6.71 22.51 23.53
CA PHE A 386 -7.68 22.32 24.60
C PHE A 386 -7.65 20.88 25.10
N GLY A 387 -7.69 20.67 26.41
CA GLY A 387 -7.60 19.35 27.04
C GLY A 387 -7.90 19.45 28.52
N LYS A 388 -7.18 18.68 29.33
CA LYS A 388 -7.26 18.70 30.79
C LYS A 388 -5.86 18.86 31.40
N LYS A 389 -5.65 19.88 32.23
CA LYS A 389 -4.37 20.04 32.92
C LYS A 389 -4.18 18.92 33.94
N ASP A 390 -2.92 18.52 34.14
CA ASP A 390 -2.53 17.48 35.08
C ASP A 390 -1.43 17.93 36.05
N GLY A 391 -1.20 19.23 36.14
CA GLY A 391 -0.21 19.82 37.04
C GLY A 391 1.24 19.60 36.61
N ARG A 392 1.51 19.17 35.36
CA ARG A 392 2.88 19.08 34.85
C ARG A 392 3.59 20.43 34.87
N ASN A 393 4.86 20.42 35.26
CA ASN A 393 5.77 21.56 35.15
C ASN A 393 6.63 21.43 33.89
N ILE A 394 6.81 22.55 33.19
CA ILE A 394 7.49 22.61 31.89
C ILE A 394 8.69 23.55 32.01
N GLU A 395 9.88 23.02 31.73
CA GLU A 395 11.13 23.75 31.74
C GLU A 395 11.73 23.72 30.33
N ILE A 396 11.92 24.91 29.74
CA ILE A 396 12.61 25.09 28.46
C ILE A 396 13.78 26.02 28.73
N SER A 397 15.01 25.55 28.49
CA SER A 397 16.21 26.37 28.69
C SER A 397 16.28 27.51 27.67
N SER A 398 17.11 28.51 27.96
CA SER A 398 17.55 29.45 26.91
C SER A 398 18.29 28.69 25.81
N VAL A 399 18.14 29.16 24.56
CA VAL A 399 18.87 28.61 23.42
C VAL A 399 20.33 29.01 23.49
N LYS A 400 21.22 28.02 23.38
CA LYS A 400 22.65 28.23 23.18
C LYS A 400 22.95 28.14 21.68
N VAL A 401 23.51 29.21 21.11
CA VAL A 401 23.97 29.25 19.72
C VAL A 401 25.49 29.21 19.70
N THR A 402 26.08 28.25 19.00
CA THR A 402 27.52 28.08 18.82
C THR A 402 27.88 27.79 17.37
N ASP A 403 29.17 27.66 17.08
CA ASP A 403 29.69 27.29 15.74
C ASP A 403 29.15 28.18 14.62
N GLU A 404 29.03 29.48 14.90
CA GLU A 404 28.53 30.44 13.92
C GLU A 404 29.50 30.59 12.75
N GLN A 405 28.98 30.39 11.55
CA GLN A 405 29.75 30.47 10.31
C GLN A 405 29.08 31.45 9.35
N PRO A 406 29.85 32.37 8.73
CA PRO A 406 29.29 33.31 7.77
C PRO A 406 28.77 32.56 6.53
N PRO A 407 27.75 33.11 5.85
CA PRO A 407 27.29 32.58 4.57
C PRO A 407 28.44 32.61 3.53
N PRO A 408 28.51 31.65 2.61
CA PRO A 408 29.45 31.71 1.49
C PRO A 408 29.19 32.94 0.60
N PRO A 409 30.17 33.32 -0.25
CA PRO A 409 29.96 34.36 -1.26
C PRO A 409 28.72 34.08 -2.12
N ALA A 410 28.05 35.15 -2.56
CA ALA A 410 26.89 35.05 -3.42
C ALA A 410 27.20 34.31 -4.72
N LEU A 411 26.32 33.41 -5.12
CA LEU A 411 26.37 32.72 -6.41
C LEU A 411 25.55 33.51 -7.44
N TYR A 412 26.17 33.81 -8.58
CA TYR A 412 25.50 34.37 -9.74
C TYR A 412 25.34 33.26 -10.78
N GLN A 413 24.09 32.95 -11.14
CA GLN A 413 23.75 31.89 -12.07
C GLN A 413 23.04 32.47 -13.28
N ASP A 414 23.48 32.10 -14.47
CA ASP A 414 22.82 32.51 -15.71
C ASP A 414 21.39 31.95 -15.81
N ASP A 415 20.45 32.82 -16.18
CA ASP A 415 19.05 32.47 -16.43
C ASP A 415 18.67 32.88 -17.87
N PRO A 416 18.60 31.92 -18.81
CA PRO A 416 18.27 32.19 -20.19
C PRO A 416 16.79 32.56 -20.40
N THR A 417 15.96 32.52 -19.36
CA THR A 417 14.54 32.93 -19.43
C THR A 417 14.32 34.41 -19.11
N GLN A 418 15.36 35.10 -18.59
CA GLN A 418 15.30 36.51 -18.23
C GLN A 418 16.15 37.36 -19.18
N LYS A 419 15.69 38.58 -19.45
CA LYS A 419 16.39 39.55 -20.31
C LYS A 419 17.72 39.98 -19.70
N LYS A 420 18.70 40.26 -20.56
CA LYS A 420 19.98 40.87 -20.18
C LYS A 420 19.77 42.12 -19.32
N GLY A 421 20.54 42.21 -18.24
CA GLY A 421 20.46 43.30 -17.26
C GLY A 421 19.46 43.08 -16.12
N VAL A 422 18.61 42.05 -16.19
CA VAL A 422 17.76 41.66 -15.07
C VAL A 422 18.55 40.76 -14.12
N VAL A 423 18.60 41.12 -12.84
CA VAL A 423 19.19 40.30 -11.78
C VAL A 423 18.11 40.06 -10.72
N LYS A 424 17.81 38.79 -10.44
CA LYS A 424 16.80 38.38 -9.47
C LYS A 424 17.41 37.52 -8.37
N GLN A 425 17.36 37.98 -7.13
CA GLN A 425 17.71 37.15 -5.99
C GLN A 425 16.63 36.09 -5.76
N VAL A 426 17.03 34.83 -5.68
CA VAL A 426 16.13 33.68 -5.43
C VAL A 426 16.47 32.92 -4.15
N ASP A 427 17.63 33.20 -3.57
CA ASP A 427 18.01 32.68 -2.26
C ASP A 427 18.75 33.74 -1.43
N PHE A 428 18.57 33.68 -0.11
CA PHE A 428 19.02 34.70 0.82
C PHE A 428 20.15 34.15 1.71
N PRO A 429 21.19 34.95 1.98
CA PRO A 429 22.30 34.47 2.77
C PRO A 429 21.86 34.25 4.22
N ALA A 430 22.25 33.12 4.80
CA ALA A 430 21.98 32.80 6.20
C ALA A 430 23.24 32.31 6.90
N TRP A 431 23.45 32.76 8.13
CA TRP A 431 24.55 32.27 8.97
C TRP A 431 24.30 30.80 9.32
N GLY A 432 25.37 30.00 9.22
CA GLY A 432 25.40 28.66 9.81
C GLY A 432 25.57 28.77 11.32
N ALA A 433 25.00 27.83 12.05
CA ALA A 433 25.12 27.76 13.51
C ALA A 433 24.62 26.41 14.04
N LEU A 434 25.07 26.05 15.25
CA LEU A 434 24.49 25.01 16.08
C LEU A 434 23.62 25.66 17.16
N ALA A 435 22.31 25.40 17.16
CA ALA A 435 21.39 25.88 18.19
C ALA A 435 20.90 24.73 19.06
N THR A 436 21.10 24.81 20.38
CA THR A 436 20.65 23.79 21.33
C THR A 436 19.78 24.37 22.45
N PHE A 437 18.80 23.59 22.90
CA PHE A 437 18.04 23.88 24.12
C PHE A 437 17.57 22.59 24.79
N HIS A 438 17.46 22.62 26.12
CA HIS A 438 16.90 21.53 26.91
C HIS A 438 15.40 21.74 27.11
N TYR A 439 14.64 20.67 26.97
CA TYR A 439 13.21 20.62 27.24
C TYR A 439 12.94 19.48 28.22
N LYS A 440 12.30 19.84 29.34
CA LYS A 440 12.03 18.93 30.45
C LYS A 440 10.60 19.13 30.94
N VAL A 441 9.93 18.02 31.19
CA VAL A 441 8.56 17.97 31.72
C VAL A 441 8.56 17.07 32.95
N SER A 442 7.94 17.55 34.02
CA SER A 442 7.87 16.83 35.29
C SER A 442 6.48 16.87 35.91
N LYS A 443 6.15 15.86 36.71
CA LYS A 443 4.95 15.81 37.56
C LYS A 443 5.39 15.62 39.00
N GLY A 444 5.29 16.68 39.80
CA GLY A 444 5.92 16.70 41.13
C GLY A 444 7.43 16.52 41.00
N SER A 445 7.99 15.50 41.65
CA SER A 445 9.42 15.18 41.59
C SER A 445 9.82 14.26 40.44
N GLU A 446 8.85 13.67 39.73
CA GLU A 446 9.12 12.71 38.65
C GLU A 446 9.30 13.43 37.31
N ILE A 447 10.39 13.14 36.59
CA ILE A 447 10.63 13.63 35.23
C ILE A 447 9.93 12.67 34.27
N THR A 448 8.91 13.16 33.56
CA THR A 448 8.13 12.35 32.62
C THR A 448 8.66 12.40 31.19
N PHE A 449 9.38 13.49 30.84
CA PHE A 449 10.03 13.64 29.55
C PHE A 449 11.22 14.59 29.67
N GLU A 450 12.34 14.25 29.05
CA GLU A 450 13.50 15.14 28.95
C GLU A 450 14.20 14.90 27.61
N LYS A 451 14.56 15.99 26.92
CA LYS A 451 15.25 15.94 25.63
C LYS A 451 16.05 17.21 25.41
N GLU A 452 17.28 17.07 24.93
CA GLU A 452 18.01 18.15 24.30
C GLU A 452 17.64 18.22 22.82
N PHE A 453 17.17 19.38 22.36
CA PHE A 453 16.98 19.64 20.95
C PHE A 453 18.23 20.29 20.38
N THR A 454 18.68 19.76 19.26
CA THR A 454 19.81 20.29 18.50
C THR A 454 19.39 20.58 17.08
N SER A 455 19.64 21.81 16.63
CA SER A 455 19.43 22.26 15.26
C SER A 455 20.76 22.65 14.65
N TYR A 456 21.18 21.90 13.62
CA TYR A 456 22.36 22.22 12.84
C TYR A 456 21.95 22.99 11.58
N PHE A 457 22.29 24.27 11.56
CA PHE A 457 22.04 25.15 10.42
C PHE A 457 23.32 25.29 9.60
N LYS A 458 23.26 24.93 8.32
CA LYS A 458 24.35 25.13 7.37
C LYS A 458 24.44 26.61 6.99
N PRO A 459 25.65 27.18 6.83
CA PRO A 459 25.79 28.49 6.22
C PRO A 459 25.24 28.44 4.80
N TRP A 460 24.40 29.41 4.47
CA TRP A 460 23.60 29.42 3.25
C TRP A 460 23.98 30.59 2.36
N GLN A 461 24.29 30.31 1.10
CA GLN A 461 24.73 31.35 0.17
C GLN A 461 23.53 32.09 -0.44
N ALA A 462 23.70 33.37 -0.74
CA ALA A 462 22.77 34.08 -1.60
C ALA A 462 22.87 33.52 -3.04
N VAL A 463 21.74 33.43 -3.75
CA VAL A 463 21.72 33.06 -5.18
C VAL A 463 21.01 34.14 -5.96
N TYR A 464 21.69 34.64 -7.00
CA TYR A 464 21.19 35.63 -7.94
C TYR A 464 21.10 35.00 -9.33
N LEU A 465 19.92 35.02 -9.92
CA LEU A 465 19.69 34.67 -11.33
C LEU A 465 19.97 35.90 -12.20
N VAL A 466 20.86 35.77 -13.18
CA VAL A 466 21.29 36.84 -14.09
C VAL A 466 20.75 36.55 -15.48
N GLY A 467 19.89 37.43 -15.99
CA GLY A 467 19.27 37.26 -17.31
C GLY A 467 20.29 37.30 -18.45
N THR A 468 20.21 36.34 -19.35
CA THR A 468 21.09 36.24 -20.52
C THR A 468 20.34 36.27 -21.86
N ALA A 469 19.01 36.32 -21.85
CA ALA A 469 18.19 36.45 -23.05
C ALA A 469 18.33 37.84 -23.69
N ASP A 470 18.34 37.89 -25.02
CA ASP A 470 18.43 39.13 -25.80
C ASP A 470 17.15 39.99 -25.76
#